data_AF-A0A518AGN5-F1
#
_entry.id   AF-A0A518AGN5-F1
#
_cell.length_a   1.000
_cell.length_b   1.000
_cell.length_c   1.000
_cell.angle_alpha   90.00
_cell.angle_beta   90.00
_cell.angle_gamma   90.00
#
_symmetry.space_group_name_H-M   'P 1'
#
loop_
_entity.id
_entity.type
_entity.pdbx_description
1 polymer ?
#
loop_
_entity_poly.entity_id
_entity_poly.type
_entity_poly.pdbx_seq_one_letter_code
_entity_poly.pdbx_strand_id
1 'polypeptide(L)'
;MSFNISSLMYLFALVAASLAVLGVWGLLFAGSILYLYLGSLSIGLNRTDIRLGWSPIVAALGIIVLLCRLLVPTVSDPRVYTQQRQSLNSIKQIELALLNYESVHGHFPPAVVRNEQGEPLYSWRVELLPYLDQQTLYSQLHLDEPWNSPHNAKVFSNTDMSLFQSARVHNNKLQPHETNYVAVVGEGTAWPMEGTISLSEVVTNKECSPVNVIEVGNLGIHWAEPRDVTLEQAIDLLTGNVTNQVEFERKVQGYFVTTKYAISNRVVSNVDGRTKVLYPMANRDDARALLTIAGGEDSKAEYEVLQSQSAFHTLGKVIHWDHIVGVVLLVVIVLLPLVPSVRKRVLPRVTREEKSNA
;
A
#
# COMPACT_ATOMS: atom_id res chain seq x y z
N MET A 1 -11.68 34.84 -44.64
CA MET A 1 -12.25 34.09 -43.49
C MET A 1 -12.20 34.98 -42.27
N SER A 2 -13.33 35.50 -41.79
CA SER A 2 -13.39 36.16 -40.48
C SER A 2 -13.54 35.08 -39.40
N PHE A 3 -12.52 34.93 -38.55
CA PHE A 3 -12.64 34.09 -37.36
C PHE A 3 -13.48 34.85 -36.33
N ASN A 4 -14.67 34.32 -36.01
CA ASN A 4 -15.48 34.88 -34.93
C ASN A 4 -14.76 34.62 -33.59
N ILE A 5 -14.75 35.61 -32.70
CA ILE A 5 -14.21 35.50 -31.34
C ILE A 5 -14.75 34.25 -30.61
N SER A 6 -16.02 33.89 -30.84
CA SER A 6 -16.63 32.69 -30.26
C SER A 6 -15.98 31.38 -30.71
N SER A 7 -15.49 31.27 -31.95
CA SER A 7 -14.79 30.08 -32.45
C SER A 7 -13.39 29.95 -31.83
N LEU A 8 -12.72 31.07 -31.60
CA LEU A 8 -11.43 31.12 -30.91
C LEU A 8 -11.59 30.71 -29.42
N MET A 9 -12.59 31.24 -28.73
CA MET A 9 -12.90 30.86 -27.35
C MET A 9 -13.26 29.38 -27.22
N TYR A 10 -14.00 28.82 -28.18
CA TYR A 10 -14.31 27.39 -28.23
C TYR A 10 -13.05 26.53 -28.34
N LEU A 11 -12.12 26.90 -29.22
CA LEU A 11 -10.85 26.17 -29.39
C LEU A 11 -10.03 26.17 -28.09
N PHE A 12 -9.89 27.32 -27.44
CA PHE A 12 -9.18 27.41 -26.17
C PHE A 12 -9.86 26.59 -25.07
N ALA A 13 -11.20 26.62 -25.00
CA ALA A 13 -11.96 25.81 -24.05
C ALA A 13 -11.79 24.30 -24.30
N LEU A 14 -11.81 23.87 -25.56
CA LEU A 14 -11.61 22.47 -25.95
C LEU A 14 -10.21 21.97 -25.60
N VAL A 15 -9.18 22.76 -25.89
CA VAL A 15 -7.78 22.43 -25.55
C VAL A 15 -7.59 22.39 -24.04
N ALA A 16 -8.09 23.38 -23.31
CA ALA A 16 -8.00 23.42 -21.85
C ALA A 16 -8.72 22.24 -21.18
N ALA A 17 -9.95 21.93 -21.62
CA ALA A 17 -10.72 20.79 -21.10
C ALA A 17 -10.04 19.45 -21.44
N SER A 18 -9.49 19.30 -22.64
CA SER A 18 -8.79 18.07 -23.04
C SER A 18 -7.50 17.86 -22.25
N LEU A 19 -6.72 18.93 -22.01
CA LEU A 19 -5.52 18.90 -21.17
C LEU A 19 -5.86 18.57 -19.71
N ALA A 20 -6.93 19.15 -19.16
CA ALA A 20 -7.36 18.88 -17.80
C ALA A 20 -7.76 17.40 -17.58
N VAL A 21 -8.37 16.76 -18.57
CA VAL A 21 -8.85 15.38 -18.48
C VAL A 21 -7.78 14.35 -18.85
N LEU A 22 -7.02 14.61 -19.92
CA LEU A 22 -6.13 13.63 -20.55
C LEU A 22 -4.64 13.95 -20.37
N GLY A 23 -4.29 15.05 -19.71
CA GLY A 23 -2.91 15.54 -19.62
C GLY A 23 -2.36 15.90 -21.00
N VAL A 24 -1.09 15.64 -21.26
CA VAL A 24 -0.42 15.96 -22.54
C VAL A 24 -1.11 15.33 -23.76
N TRP A 25 -1.72 14.16 -23.59
CA TRP A 25 -2.50 13.47 -24.63
C TRP A 25 -3.78 14.23 -25.05
N GLY A 26 -4.23 15.18 -24.21
CA GLY A 26 -5.34 16.07 -24.51
C GLY A 26 -5.11 16.97 -25.72
N LEU A 27 -3.86 17.28 -26.06
CA LEU A 27 -3.54 18.07 -27.25
C LEU A 27 -3.85 17.30 -28.55
N LEU A 28 -3.55 16.00 -28.57
CA LEU A 28 -3.86 15.14 -29.73
C LEU A 28 -5.37 14.95 -29.87
N PHE A 29 -6.08 14.77 -28.74
CA PHE A 29 -7.53 14.67 -28.74
C PHE A 29 -8.20 15.99 -29.20
N ALA A 30 -7.81 17.14 -28.66
CA ALA A 30 -8.33 18.44 -29.09
C ALA A 30 -8.01 18.73 -30.57
N GLY A 31 -6.81 18.39 -31.03
CA GLY A 31 -6.39 18.51 -32.43
C GLY A 31 -7.22 17.62 -33.37
N SER A 32 -7.55 16.40 -32.96
CA SER A 32 -8.41 15.48 -33.73
C SER A 32 -9.82 16.04 -33.92
N ILE A 33 -10.40 16.64 -32.87
CA ILE A 33 -11.73 17.26 -32.92
C ILE A 33 -11.70 18.55 -33.74
N LEU A 34 -10.66 19.37 -33.61
CA LEU A 34 -10.49 20.56 -34.42
C LEU A 34 -10.34 20.22 -35.92
N TYR A 35 -9.63 19.15 -36.23
CA TYR A 35 -9.48 18.68 -37.61
C TYR A 35 -10.83 18.24 -38.22
N LEU A 36 -11.64 17.49 -37.47
CA LEU A 36 -13.01 17.14 -37.87
C LEU A 36 -13.89 18.37 -38.05
N TYR A 37 -13.74 19.35 -37.16
CA TYR A 37 -14.44 20.63 -37.23
C TYR A 37 -14.12 21.39 -38.52
N LEU A 38 -12.84 21.56 -38.85
CA LEU A 38 -12.39 22.24 -40.07
C LEU A 38 -12.77 21.47 -41.34
N GLY A 39 -12.72 20.14 -41.29
CA GLY A 39 -13.19 19.26 -42.36
C GLY A 39 -14.68 19.42 -42.65
N SER A 40 -15.53 19.50 -41.60
CA SER A 40 -16.97 19.72 -41.74
C SER A 40 -17.34 21.07 -42.35
N LEU A 41 -16.49 22.09 -42.14
CA LEU A 41 -16.66 23.42 -42.72
C LEU A 41 -16.35 23.43 -44.22
N SER A 42 -15.35 22.65 -44.63
CA SER A 42 -14.90 22.54 -46.02
C SER A 42 -15.90 21.78 -46.90
N ILE A 43 -16.70 20.88 -46.32
CA ILE A 43 -17.81 20.17 -46.99
C ILE A 43 -18.90 21.15 -47.49
N GLY A 44 -19.02 22.33 -46.89
CA GLY A 44 -19.95 23.38 -47.34
C GLY A 44 -19.50 24.17 -48.57
N LEU A 45 -18.24 24.02 -49.02
CA LEU A 45 -17.64 24.83 -50.08
C LEU A 45 -17.44 24.10 -51.41
N ASN A 46 -17.43 22.76 -51.47
CA ASN A 46 -17.18 22.07 -52.74
C ASN A 46 -18.02 20.79 -52.89
N ARG A 47 -18.78 20.71 -53.98
CA ARG A 47 -19.66 19.58 -54.33
C ARG A 47 -18.93 18.59 -55.24
N THR A 48 -17.69 18.19 -54.92
CA THR A 48 -16.95 17.17 -55.69
C THR A 48 -15.94 16.45 -54.79
N ASP A 49 -16.03 15.12 -54.78
CA ASP A 49 -15.07 14.13 -54.31
C ASP A 49 -14.49 14.32 -52.91
N ILE A 50 -15.36 13.94 -51.98
CA ILE A 50 -15.09 13.64 -50.59
C ILE A 50 -13.89 12.67 -50.50
N ARG A 51 -12.69 13.20 -50.25
CA ARG A 51 -11.60 12.45 -49.60
C ARG A 51 -11.99 12.16 -48.14
N LEU A 52 -13.06 11.38 -47.96
CA LEU A 52 -13.60 10.88 -46.68
C LEU A 52 -12.72 9.77 -46.10
N GLY A 53 -11.45 9.65 -46.51
CA GLY A 53 -10.64 8.49 -46.16
C GLY A 53 -10.24 8.50 -44.69
N TRP A 54 -9.89 9.68 -44.13
CA TRP A 54 -9.18 9.74 -42.85
C TRP A 54 -9.99 10.39 -41.73
N SER A 55 -11.12 11.03 -42.03
CA SER A 55 -11.97 11.68 -41.02
C SER A 55 -12.58 10.70 -40.00
N PRO A 56 -13.22 9.57 -40.37
CA PRO A 56 -13.72 8.62 -39.36
C PRO A 56 -12.57 8.00 -38.56
N ILE A 57 -11.38 7.85 -39.16
CA ILE A 57 -10.19 7.27 -38.51
C ILE A 57 -9.68 8.17 -37.38
N VAL A 58 -9.58 9.48 -37.62
CA VAL A 58 -9.13 10.46 -36.60
C VAL A 58 -10.13 10.59 -35.45
N ALA A 59 -11.43 10.59 -35.75
CA ALA A 59 -12.49 10.57 -34.74
C ALA A 59 -12.45 9.30 -33.89
N ALA A 60 -12.33 8.14 -34.55
CA ALA A 60 -12.21 6.84 -33.90
C ALA A 60 -10.96 6.78 -33.03
N LEU A 61 -9.81 7.29 -33.49
CA LEU A 61 -8.58 7.36 -32.69
C LEU A 61 -8.76 8.21 -31.43
N GLY A 62 -9.44 9.36 -31.51
CA GLY A 62 -9.73 10.18 -30.32
C GLY A 62 -10.62 9.44 -29.32
N ILE A 63 -11.70 8.81 -29.78
CA ILE A 63 -12.60 8.00 -28.95
C ILE A 63 -11.84 6.80 -28.36
N ILE A 64 -11.00 6.13 -29.15
CA ILE A 64 -10.17 5.00 -28.69
C ILE A 64 -9.18 5.47 -27.62
N VAL A 65 -8.54 6.64 -27.76
CA VAL A 65 -7.64 7.18 -26.72
C VAL A 65 -8.41 7.47 -25.42
N LEU A 66 -9.60 8.06 -25.52
CA LEU A 66 -10.47 8.31 -24.37
C LEU A 66 -10.92 6.99 -23.72
N LEU A 67 -11.38 6.02 -24.52
CA LEU A 67 -11.81 4.70 -24.05
C LEU A 67 -10.64 3.92 -23.45
N CYS A 68 -9.46 3.91 -24.07
CA CYS A 68 -8.26 3.32 -23.50
C CYS A 68 -7.90 3.98 -22.16
N ARG A 69 -8.00 5.30 -22.01
CA ARG A 69 -7.77 5.98 -20.72
C ARG A 69 -8.77 5.53 -19.65
N LEU A 70 -10.03 5.33 -20.03
CA LEU A 70 -11.11 4.88 -19.15
C LEU A 70 -11.04 3.38 -18.81
N LEU A 71 -10.57 2.57 -19.77
CA LEU A 71 -10.52 1.11 -19.71
C LEU A 71 -9.17 0.58 -19.24
N VAL A 72 -8.09 1.37 -19.31
CA VAL A 72 -6.77 0.93 -18.82
C VAL A 72 -6.96 0.56 -17.36
N PRO A 73 -6.76 -0.73 -17.02
CA PRO A 73 -6.94 -1.18 -15.67
C PRO A 73 -5.96 -0.38 -14.84
N THR A 74 -6.53 0.25 -13.83
CA THR A 74 -5.83 0.95 -12.77
C THR A 74 -4.63 0.11 -12.34
N VAL A 75 -3.42 0.61 -12.57
CA VAL A 75 -2.21 -0.02 -12.04
C VAL A 75 -2.35 -0.06 -10.52
N SER A 76 -2.46 -1.27 -9.97
CA SER A 76 -2.43 -1.47 -8.53
C SER A 76 -1.07 -1.01 -8.01
N ASP A 77 -1.05 -0.24 -6.93
CA ASP A 77 0.19 0.29 -6.35
C ASP A 77 1.21 -0.86 -6.14
N PRO A 78 2.30 -0.93 -6.94
CA PRO A 78 3.30 -1.99 -6.82
C PRO A 78 4.00 -1.96 -5.45
N ARG A 79 3.85 -0.85 -4.72
CA ARG A 79 4.42 -0.69 -3.38
C ARG A 79 3.94 -1.75 -2.41
N VAL A 80 2.71 -2.26 -2.50
CA VAL A 80 2.22 -3.24 -1.51
C VAL A 80 3.06 -4.51 -1.50
N TYR A 81 3.38 -5.06 -2.67
CA TYR A 81 4.22 -6.26 -2.76
C TYR A 81 5.68 -5.95 -2.42
N THR A 82 6.18 -4.77 -2.79
CA THR A 82 7.52 -4.33 -2.42
C THR A 82 7.68 -4.12 -0.91
N GLN A 83 6.72 -3.46 -0.27
CA GLN A 83 6.65 -3.22 1.17
C GLN A 83 6.53 -4.54 1.92
N GLN A 84 5.70 -5.46 1.44
CA GLN A 84 5.60 -6.80 2.03
C GLN A 84 6.93 -7.57 1.93
N ARG A 85 7.63 -7.48 0.79
CA ARG A 85 8.97 -8.07 0.62
C ARG A 85 10.00 -7.41 1.54
N GLN A 86 9.92 -6.10 1.72
CA GLN A 86 10.77 -5.37 2.65
C GLN A 86 10.52 -5.82 4.09
N SER A 87 9.26 -5.91 4.52
CA SER A 87 8.92 -6.44 5.84
C SER A 87 9.41 -7.88 6.05
N LEU A 88 9.28 -8.73 5.02
CA LEU A 88 9.84 -10.09 5.03
C LEU A 88 11.37 -10.08 5.18
N ASN A 89 12.07 -9.11 4.59
CA ASN A 89 13.51 -9.01 4.74
C ASN A 89 13.93 -8.46 6.12
N SER A 90 13.16 -7.54 6.70
CA SER A 90 13.38 -7.05 8.06
C SER A 90 13.18 -8.17 9.08
N ILE A 91 12.07 -8.91 9.00
CA ILE A 91 11.83 -10.02 9.94
C ILE A 91 12.87 -11.14 9.78
N LYS A 92 13.36 -11.41 8.57
CA LYS A 92 14.46 -12.36 8.34
C LYS A 92 15.74 -11.95 9.04
N GLN A 93 16.08 -10.66 9.01
CA GLN A 93 17.26 -10.14 9.70
C GLN A 93 17.11 -10.25 11.22
N ILE A 94 15.92 -9.92 11.74
CA ILE A 94 15.59 -10.09 13.17
C ILE A 94 15.69 -11.56 13.58
N GLU A 95 15.11 -12.46 12.79
CA GLU A 95 15.15 -13.90 13.07
C GLU A 95 16.57 -14.48 12.99
N LEU A 96 17.38 -14.05 12.03
CA LEU A 96 18.78 -14.45 11.96
C LEU A 96 19.56 -13.97 13.19
N ALA A 97 19.30 -12.76 13.68
CA ALA A 97 19.89 -12.26 14.91
C ALA A 97 19.43 -13.07 16.15
N LEU A 98 18.16 -13.48 16.21
CA LEU A 98 17.65 -14.36 17.26
C LEU A 98 18.35 -15.72 17.26
N LEU A 99 18.53 -16.34 16.08
CA LEU A 99 19.26 -17.61 15.96
C LEU A 99 20.75 -17.47 16.31
N ASN A 100 21.39 -16.35 15.94
CA ASN A 100 22.77 -16.09 16.33
C ASN A 100 22.91 -15.90 17.85
N TYR A 101 21.97 -15.20 18.48
CA TYR A 101 21.89 -15.07 19.94
C TYR A 101 21.74 -16.46 20.58
N GLU A 102 20.79 -17.26 20.10
CA GLU A 102 20.54 -18.60 20.63
C GLU A 102 21.76 -19.50 20.49
N SER A 103 22.46 -19.45 19.35
CA SER A 103 23.69 -20.23 19.13
C SER A 103 24.82 -19.87 20.11
N VAL A 104 24.86 -18.64 20.63
CA VAL A 104 25.90 -18.17 21.57
C VAL A 104 25.50 -18.41 23.02
N HIS A 105 24.23 -18.17 23.35
CA HIS A 105 23.71 -18.19 24.72
C HIS A 105 23.02 -19.52 25.10
N GLY A 106 22.72 -20.38 24.13
CA GLY A 106 22.00 -21.64 24.31
C GLY A 106 20.51 -21.50 24.58
N HIS A 107 19.98 -20.27 24.51
CA HIS A 107 18.56 -19.94 24.67
C HIS A 107 18.22 -18.67 23.91
N PHE A 108 16.95 -18.49 23.55
CA PHE A 108 16.45 -17.21 23.04
C PHE A 108 16.51 -16.13 24.14
N PRO A 109 16.67 -14.85 23.78
CA PRO A 109 16.66 -13.79 24.78
C PRO A 109 15.31 -13.80 25.54
N PRO A 110 15.29 -13.43 26.83
CA PRO A 110 14.03 -13.30 27.55
C PRO A 110 13.20 -12.16 26.95
N ALA A 111 11.87 -12.30 26.91
CA ALA A 111 10.99 -11.25 26.37
C ALA A 111 11.19 -9.90 27.09
N VAL A 112 11.44 -9.96 28.39
CA VAL A 112 11.73 -8.83 29.27
C VAL A 112 13.00 -9.12 30.04
N VAL A 113 14.03 -8.28 29.85
CA VAL A 113 15.22 -8.31 30.71
C VAL A 113 14.90 -7.58 32.00
N ARG A 114 15.26 -8.19 33.13
CA ARG A 114 14.96 -7.69 34.48
C ARG A 114 16.24 -7.58 35.31
N ASN A 115 16.25 -6.65 36.26
CA ASN A 115 17.33 -6.60 37.27
C ASN A 115 17.14 -7.69 38.34
N GLU A 116 18.08 -7.76 39.29
CA GLU A 116 18.04 -8.71 40.41
C GLU A 116 16.79 -8.55 41.29
N GLN A 117 16.18 -7.37 41.31
CA GLN A 117 14.96 -7.05 42.04
C GLN A 117 13.68 -7.41 41.25
N GLY A 118 13.81 -7.93 40.02
CA GLY A 118 12.71 -8.31 39.14
C GLY A 118 12.08 -7.14 38.38
N GLU A 119 12.64 -5.95 38.46
CA GLU A 119 12.14 -4.76 37.76
C GLU A 119 12.47 -4.84 36.26
N PRO A 120 11.53 -4.53 35.37
CA PRO A 120 11.75 -4.61 33.93
C PRO A 120 12.68 -3.49 33.46
N LEU A 121 13.77 -3.88 32.80
CA LEU A 121 14.75 -2.95 32.25
C LEU A 121 14.42 -2.62 30.79
N TYR A 122 14.50 -3.61 29.90
CA TYR A 122 14.33 -3.41 28.46
C TYR A 122 13.89 -4.68 27.72
N SER A 123 13.52 -4.51 26.45
CA SER A 123 13.09 -5.58 25.54
C SER A 123 14.25 -6.45 25.05
N TRP A 124 13.93 -7.72 24.73
CA TRP A 124 14.76 -8.62 23.93
C TRP A 124 15.41 -7.98 22.69
N ARG A 125 14.78 -6.95 22.09
CA ARG A 125 15.33 -6.25 20.92
C ARG A 125 16.67 -5.56 21.20
N VAL A 126 16.91 -5.12 22.44
CA VAL A 126 18.19 -4.51 22.86
C VAL A 126 19.31 -5.56 22.86
N GLU A 127 19.01 -6.77 23.32
CA GLU A 127 19.95 -7.91 23.32
C GLU A 127 20.40 -8.32 21.91
N LEU A 128 19.59 -8.00 20.89
CA LEU A 128 19.93 -8.30 19.49
C LEU A 128 20.86 -7.29 18.84
N LEU A 129 21.09 -6.12 19.42
CA LEU A 129 21.89 -5.07 18.80
C LEU A 129 23.29 -5.54 18.36
N PRO A 130 24.06 -6.29 19.16
CA PRO A 130 25.35 -6.85 18.73
C PRO A 130 25.25 -7.76 17.49
N TYR A 131 24.14 -8.48 17.36
CA TYR A 131 23.86 -9.42 16.26
C TYR A 131 23.25 -8.75 15.01
N LEU A 132 23.00 -7.44 15.11
CA LEU A 132 22.46 -6.58 14.05
C LEU A 132 23.48 -5.52 13.61
N ASP A 133 24.77 -5.76 13.86
CA ASP A 133 25.88 -4.83 13.61
C ASP A 133 25.73 -3.48 14.34
N GLN A 134 24.99 -3.44 15.45
CA GLN A 134 24.75 -2.25 16.28
C GLN A 134 25.57 -2.25 17.59
N GLN A 135 26.78 -2.83 17.56
CA GLN A 135 27.66 -2.91 18.74
C GLN A 135 27.96 -1.53 19.36
N THR A 136 28.18 -0.51 18.52
CA THR A 136 28.45 0.86 18.98
C THR A 136 27.28 1.45 19.75
N LEU A 137 26.05 1.19 19.31
CA LEU A 137 24.84 1.60 20.02
C LEU A 137 24.71 0.84 21.33
N TYR A 138 24.86 -0.49 21.29
CA TYR A 138 24.77 -1.35 22.47
C TYR A 138 25.74 -0.90 23.58
N SER A 139 26.98 -0.54 23.22
CA SER A 139 28.00 -0.07 24.18
C SER A 139 27.69 1.28 24.84
N GLN A 140 26.76 2.07 24.30
CA GLN A 140 26.37 3.36 24.86
C GLN A 140 25.22 3.25 25.88
N LEU A 141 24.55 2.10 25.93
CA LEU A 141 23.41 1.88 26.80
C LEU A 141 23.87 1.49 28.21
N HIS A 142 23.15 1.98 29.21
CA HIS A 142 23.25 1.48 30.58
C HIS A 142 22.29 0.31 30.72
N LEU A 143 22.82 -0.91 30.67
CA LEU A 143 22.06 -2.17 30.70
C LEU A 143 21.57 -2.55 32.10
N ASP A 144 21.99 -1.81 33.12
CA ASP A 144 21.51 -1.88 34.50
C ASP A 144 20.36 -0.88 34.77
N GLU A 145 20.03 -0.03 33.78
CA GLU A 145 18.96 0.96 33.87
C GLU A 145 17.77 0.60 32.97
N PRO A 146 16.54 1.03 33.32
CA PRO A 146 15.39 0.92 32.43
C PRO A 146 15.61 1.62 31.08
N TRP A 147 14.94 1.13 30.05
CA TRP A 147 15.00 1.68 28.69
C TRP A 147 14.62 3.17 28.63
N ASN A 148 13.72 3.60 29.51
CA ASN A 148 13.24 4.98 29.60
C ASN A 148 14.00 5.82 30.63
N SER A 149 15.18 5.36 31.10
CA SER A 149 16.04 6.19 31.95
C SER A 149 16.47 7.46 31.20
N PRO A 150 16.79 8.56 31.91
CA PRO A 150 17.24 9.80 31.26
C PRO A 150 18.45 9.61 30.34
N HIS A 151 19.34 8.67 30.67
CA HIS A 151 20.51 8.33 29.84
C HIS A 151 20.09 7.55 28.59
N ASN A 152 19.42 6.41 28.75
CA ASN A 152 19.03 5.53 27.65
C ASN A 152 18.06 6.24 26.68
N ALA A 153 17.08 6.99 27.19
CA ALA A 153 16.16 7.78 26.36
C ALA A 153 16.89 8.80 25.47
N LYS A 154 17.98 9.40 25.96
CA LYS A 154 18.79 10.34 25.18
C LYS A 154 19.57 9.62 24.08
N VAL A 155 20.10 8.42 24.35
CA VAL A 155 20.75 7.58 23.32
C VAL A 155 19.74 7.23 22.22
N PHE A 156 18.54 6.79 22.60
CA PHE A 156 17.49 6.42 21.65
C PHE A 156 16.97 7.59 20.82
N SER A 157 16.89 8.80 21.38
CA SER A 157 16.47 9.99 20.61
C SER A 157 17.38 10.34 19.43
N ASN A 158 18.64 9.91 19.46
CA ASN A 158 19.63 10.17 18.41
C ASN A 158 19.83 8.97 17.46
N THR A 159 19.03 7.92 17.63
CA THR A 159 19.20 6.64 16.94
C THR A 159 17.95 6.29 16.14
N ASP A 160 18.13 5.96 14.88
CA ASP A 160 17.05 5.43 14.03
C ASP A 160 17.24 3.92 13.85
N MET A 161 16.22 3.15 14.25
CA MET A 161 16.19 1.69 14.11
C MET A 161 15.08 1.25 13.15
N SER A 162 15.15 1.75 11.91
CA SER A 162 14.24 1.38 10.81
C SER A 162 14.08 -0.12 10.57
N LEU A 163 15.05 -0.96 10.98
CA LEU A 163 14.94 -2.41 10.89
C LEU A 163 13.71 -2.95 11.65
N PHE A 164 13.38 -2.36 12.80
CA PHE A 164 12.23 -2.77 13.60
C PHE A 164 10.90 -2.20 13.09
N GLN A 165 10.90 -1.42 12.00
CA GLN A 165 9.71 -0.85 11.40
C GLN A 165 9.24 -1.66 10.20
N SER A 166 7.92 -1.78 10.08
CA SER A 166 7.29 -2.39 8.92
C SER A 166 7.19 -1.37 7.79
N ALA A 167 7.68 -1.74 6.61
CA ALA A 167 7.53 -0.94 5.41
C ALA A 167 6.06 -0.82 4.95
N ARG A 168 5.16 -1.64 5.51
CA ARG A 168 3.73 -1.66 5.20
C ARG A 168 2.93 -0.65 6.04
N VAL A 169 3.47 -0.20 7.17
CA VAL A 169 2.90 0.93 7.91
C VAL A 169 3.34 2.22 7.23
N HIS A 170 2.41 3.16 7.03
CA HIS A 170 2.74 4.40 6.34
C HIS A 170 3.62 5.29 7.24
N ASN A 171 4.77 5.73 6.72
CA ASN A 171 5.77 6.53 7.45
C ASN A 171 5.20 7.78 8.16
N ASN A 172 4.10 8.36 7.67
CA ASN A 172 3.47 9.51 8.33
C ASN A 172 2.75 9.16 9.64
N LYS A 173 2.62 7.88 9.96
CA LYS A 173 2.02 7.38 11.20
C LYS A 173 3.06 6.84 12.18
N LEU A 174 4.32 6.65 11.79
CA LEU A 174 5.35 6.03 12.63
C LEU A 174 6.33 7.06 13.18
N GLN A 175 6.62 6.97 14.48
CA GLN A 175 7.77 7.64 15.07
C GLN A 175 9.05 6.85 14.78
N PRO A 176 10.23 7.50 14.66
CA PRO A 176 11.50 6.83 14.35
C PRO A 176 11.91 5.70 15.31
N HIS A 177 11.36 5.70 16.52
CA HIS A 177 11.68 4.74 17.58
C HIS A 177 10.59 3.69 17.81
N GLU A 178 9.52 3.68 17.01
CA GLU A 178 8.46 2.68 17.11
C GLU A 178 8.85 1.36 16.43
N THR A 179 8.32 0.24 16.94
CA THR A 179 8.48 -1.09 16.35
C THR A 179 7.14 -1.65 15.85
N ASN A 180 7.21 -2.48 14.81
CA ASN A 180 6.10 -3.24 14.27
C ASN A 180 6.34 -4.75 14.31
N TYR A 181 7.49 -5.21 14.81
CA TYR A 181 7.79 -6.63 14.99
C TYR A 181 7.81 -6.95 16.47
N VAL A 182 6.86 -7.76 16.91
CA VAL A 182 6.62 -8.09 18.32
C VAL A 182 6.69 -9.58 18.56
N ALA A 183 7.22 -9.95 19.72
CA ALA A 183 7.20 -11.32 20.19
C ALA A 183 5.76 -11.72 20.59
N VAL A 184 5.44 -13.00 20.48
CA VAL A 184 4.17 -13.55 20.98
C VAL A 184 4.42 -14.13 22.36
N VAL A 185 4.11 -13.36 23.40
CA VAL A 185 4.41 -13.73 24.78
C VAL A 185 3.24 -14.46 25.44
N GLY A 186 3.54 -15.47 26.25
CA GLY A 186 2.52 -16.19 27.01
C GLY A 186 2.93 -17.59 27.39
N GLU A 187 2.07 -18.24 28.17
CA GLU A 187 2.25 -19.65 28.52
C GLU A 187 2.18 -20.53 27.27
N GLY A 188 3.13 -21.46 27.13
CA GLY A 188 3.19 -22.38 26.01
C GLY A 188 3.66 -21.78 24.68
N THR A 189 4.01 -20.49 24.62
CA THR A 189 4.65 -19.88 23.44
C THR A 189 6.17 -20.03 23.50
N ALA A 190 6.84 -19.66 22.41
CA ALA A 190 8.31 -19.60 22.38
C ALA A 190 8.90 -18.44 23.20
N TRP A 191 8.06 -17.60 23.82
CA TRP A 191 8.46 -16.47 24.64
C TRP A 191 7.70 -16.49 25.97
N PRO A 192 8.15 -17.33 26.93
CA PRO A 192 7.54 -17.34 28.25
C PRO A 192 7.77 -15.99 28.95
N MET A 193 6.83 -15.60 29.82
CA MET A 193 6.94 -14.36 30.61
C MET A 193 8.02 -14.43 31.68
N GLU A 194 8.39 -15.64 32.08
CA GLU A 194 9.44 -15.94 33.04
C GLU A 194 10.37 -17.02 32.47
N GLY A 195 11.67 -16.84 32.66
CA GLY A 195 12.69 -17.75 32.15
C GLY A 195 13.02 -17.54 30.67
N THR A 196 13.73 -18.51 30.12
CA THR A 196 14.16 -18.56 28.72
C THR A 196 13.90 -19.95 28.16
N ILE A 197 13.88 -20.07 26.83
CA ILE A 197 13.70 -21.34 26.15
C ILE A 197 14.79 -21.54 25.11
N SER A 198 15.27 -22.77 24.97
CA SER A 198 16.25 -23.12 23.92
C SER A 198 15.56 -23.55 22.63
N LEU A 199 16.27 -23.42 21.50
CA LEU A 199 15.79 -23.94 20.22
C LEU A 199 15.54 -25.44 20.30
N SER A 200 16.39 -26.15 21.05
CA SER A 200 16.29 -27.60 21.24
C SER A 200 15.03 -28.04 21.98
N GLU A 201 14.52 -27.24 22.91
CA GLU A 201 13.26 -27.50 23.63
C GLU A 201 12.04 -27.30 22.73
N VAL A 202 12.08 -26.29 21.87
CA VAL A 202 10.99 -25.95 20.95
C VAL A 202 10.91 -26.91 19.76
N VAL A 203 12.06 -27.24 19.16
CA VAL A 203 12.17 -28.02 17.93
C VAL A 203 12.46 -29.49 18.25
N THR A 204 11.62 -30.09 19.09
CA THR A 204 11.79 -31.44 19.64
C THR A 204 11.27 -32.56 18.72
N ASN A 205 11.62 -32.59 17.43
CA ASN A 205 11.17 -33.55 16.38
C ASN A 205 9.84 -33.23 15.67
N LYS A 206 9.33 -31.99 15.74
CA LYS A 206 8.06 -31.61 15.09
C LYS A 206 8.28 -30.96 13.72
N GLU A 207 7.43 -31.31 12.74
CA GLU A 207 7.44 -30.69 11.39
C GLU A 207 6.95 -29.22 11.41
N CYS A 208 6.27 -28.79 12.47
CA CYS A 208 5.81 -27.42 12.68
C CYS A 208 6.49 -26.76 13.88
N SER A 209 7.21 -25.67 13.62
CA SER A 209 7.75 -24.75 14.63
C SER A 209 6.73 -23.67 14.96
N PRO A 210 6.57 -23.24 16.23
CA PRO A 210 5.69 -22.12 16.57
C PRO A 210 6.19 -20.81 15.96
N VAL A 211 5.26 -19.88 15.74
CA VAL A 211 5.54 -18.49 15.39
C VAL A 211 6.08 -17.75 16.62
N ASN A 212 7.20 -17.05 16.47
CA ASN A 212 7.87 -16.35 17.57
C ASN A 212 7.75 -14.83 17.44
N VAL A 213 7.90 -14.28 16.23
CA VAL A 213 7.76 -12.84 15.96
C VAL A 213 6.65 -12.61 14.93
N ILE A 214 5.77 -11.64 15.20
CA ILE A 214 4.66 -11.24 14.34
C ILE A 214 4.74 -9.76 13.97
N GLU A 215 4.46 -9.47 12.70
CA GLU A 215 4.29 -8.12 12.18
C GLU A 215 2.91 -7.57 12.60
N VAL A 216 2.91 -6.59 13.48
CA VAL A 216 1.75 -5.78 13.85
C VAL A 216 1.79 -4.45 13.09
N GLY A 217 0.76 -3.63 13.17
CA GLY A 217 0.95 -2.25 12.72
C GLY A 217 1.46 -1.36 13.85
N ASN A 218 1.12 -0.08 13.82
CA ASN A 218 1.51 0.87 14.84
C ASN A 218 0.70 0.73 16.15
N LEU A 219 1.30 -0.02 17.09
CA LEU A 219 0.87 -0.09 18.48
C LEU A 219 1.48 1.01 19.38
N GLY A 220 2.30 1.91 18.83
CA GLY A 220 3.02 2.93 19.58
C GLY A 220 4.00 2.33 20.60
N ILE A 221 4.62 1.21 20.25
CA ILE A 221 5.60 0.52 21.10
C ILE A 221 6.99 1.02 20.73
N HIS A 222 7.73 1.55 21.70
CA HIS A 222 9.13 1.89 21.48
C HIS A 222 9.95 0.59 21.37
N TRP A 223 10.89 0.47 20.42
CA TRP A 223 11.58 -0.81 20.19
C TRP A 223 12.36 -1.34 21.42
N ALA A 224 12.88 -0.47 22.28
CA ALA A 224 13.53 -0.86 23.54
C ALA A 224 12.56 -1.13 24.71
N GLU A 225 11.28 -0.78 24.57
CA GLU A 225 10.26 -0.99 25.61
C GLU A 225 9.94 -2.49 25.74
N PRO A 226 9.97 -3.07 26.97
CA PRO A 226 9.65 -4.48 27.21
C PRO A 226 8.15 -4.76 27.14
N ARG A 227 7.52 -4.41 26.01
CA ARG A 227 6.11 -4.61 25.71
C ARG A 227 5.97 -5.32 24.37
N ASP A 228 5.19 -6.39 24.39
CA ASP A 228 4.92 -7.28 23.26
C ASP A 228 3.45 -7.74 23.31
N VAL A 229 3.01 -8.53 22.32
CA VAL A 229 1.61 -8.98 22.25
C VAL A 229 1.41 -10.29 23.00
N THR A 230 0.31 -10.39 23.72
CA THR A 230 -0.07 -11.65 24.38
C THR A 230 -0.54 -12.69 23.36
N LEU A 231 -0.51 -13.97 23.75
CA LEU A 231 -1.07 -15.06 22.95
C LEU A 231 -2.51 -14.77 22.47
N GLU A 232 -3.40 -14.28 23.34
CA GLU A 232 -4.77 -13.95 22.94
C GLU A 232 -4.84 -12.79 21.94
N GLN A 233 -4.04 -11.74 22.14
CA GLN A 233 -3.95 -10.63 21.19
C GLN A 233 -3.43 -11.12 19.82
N ALA A 234 -2.44 -12.01 19.81
CA ALA A 234 -1.92 -12.61 18.59
C ALA A 234 -2.97 -13.50 17.88
N ILE A 235 -3.77 -14.27 18.63
CA ILE A 235 -4.90 -15.03 18.08
C ILE A 235 -5.94 -14.09 17.45
N ASP A 236 -6.28 -12.98 18.13
CA ASP A 236 -7.22 -11.99 17.60
C ASP A 236 -6.68 -11.34 16.31
N LEU A 237 -5.38 -11.05 16.27
CA LEU A 237 -4.70 -10.52 15.09
C LEU A 237 -4.70 -11.51 13.91
N LEU A 238 -4.54 -12.80 14.17
CA LEU A 238 -4.57 -13.85 13.15
C LEU A 238 -5.98 -14.23 12.71
N THR A 239 -7.00 -14.06 13.55
CA THR A 239 -8.39 -14.39 13.20
C THR A 239 -9.20 -13.22 12.64
N GLY A 240 -8.63 -12.00 12.64
CA GLY A 240 -9.29 -10.81 12.10
C GLY A 240 -10.42 -10.27 12.99
N ASN A 241 -10.54 -10.73 14.24
CA ASN A 241 -11.52 -10.23 15.20
C ASN A 241 -11.21 -8.82 15.73
N VAL A 242 -10.02 -8.27 15.43
CA VAL A 242 -9.69 -6.89 15.79
C VAL A 242 -10.34 -5.90 14.82
N THR A 243 -11.46 -5.32 15.22
CA THR A 243 -12.28 -4.41 14.40
C THR A 243 -11.64 -3.03 14.19
N ASN A 244 -10.57 -2.68 14.92
CA ASN A 244 -9.95 -1.35 14.91
C ASN A 244 -8.43 -1.31 14.58
N GLN A 245 -7.79 -2.45 14.28
CA GLN A 245 -6.34 -2.50 13.96
C GLN A 245 -6.06 -3.12 12.59
N VAL A 246 -6.88 -2.75 11.61
CA VAL A 246 -6.49 -2.88 10.20
C VAL A 246 -5.47 -1.80 9.91
N GLU A 247 -4.20 -2.15 10.08
CA GLU A 247 -3.12 -1.17 10.03
C GLU A 247 -2.53 -1.01 8.63
N PHE A 248 -2.65 -2.07 7.82
CA PHE A 248 -2.12 -2.11 6.47
C PHE A 248 -3.23 -1.75 5.48
N GLU A 249 -3.00 -0.67 4.75
CA GLU A 249 -3.92 -0.18 3.73
C GLU A 249 -3.33 -0.40 2.33
N ARG A 250 -4.08 -1.05 1.45
CA ARG A 250 -3.81 -1.05 0.00
C ARG A 250 -4.69 -0.01 -0.68
N LYS A 251 -4.08 0.88 -1.46
CA LYS A 251 -4.80 1.84 -2.29
C LYS A 251 -4.79 1.37 -3.74
N VAL A 252 -5.98 1.27 -4.34
CA VAL A 252 -6.16 1.05 -5.78
C VAL A 252 -6.72 2.33 -6.36
N GLN A 253 -5.88 3.09 -7.05
CA GLN A 253 -6.18 4.45 -7.50
C GLN A 253 -6.82 4.45 -8.89
N GLY A 254 -8.14 4.27 -8.96
CA GLY A 254 -8.85 4.38 -10.23
C GLY A 254 -8.92 5.81 -10.73
N TYR A 255 -9.21 5.96 -12.02
CA TYR A 255 -9.36 7.28 -12.64
C TYR A 255 -10.47 8.09 -11.95
N PHE A 256 -11.66 7.52 -11.73
CA PHE A 256 -12.74 8.22 -11.02
C PHE A 256 -12.83 7.91 -9.53
N VAL A 257 -12.35 6.75 -9.11
CA VAL A 257 -12.54 6.25 -7.74
C VAL A 257 -11.25 5.62 -7.26
N THR A 258 -10.70 6.14 -6.16
CA THR A 258 -9.70 5.40 -5.37
C THR A 258 -10.40 4.53 -4.35
N THR A 259 -10.15 3.23 -4.40
CA THR A 259 -10.64 2.28 -3.38
C THR A 259 -9.52 1.96 -2.40
N LYS A 260 -9.83 2.04 -1.11
CA LYS A 260 -8.92 1.62 -0.03
C LYS A 260 -9.35 0.24 0.47
N TYR A 261 -8.39 -0.66 0.59
CA TYR A 261 -8.57 -2.01 1.10
C TYR A 261 -7.76 -2.23 2.36
N ALA A 262 -8.38 -2.90 3.32
CA ALA A 262 -7.74 -3.53 4.45
C ALA A 262 -6.88 -4.69 3.98
N ILE A 263 -5.65 -4.78 4.48
CA ILE A 263 -4.84 -5.99 4.35
C ILE A 263 -4.66 -6.61 5.73
N SER A 264 -5.24 -7.78 5.90
CA SER A 264 -5.23 -8.49 7.20
C SER A 264 -4.15 -9.56 7.29
N ASN A 265 -3.38 -9.80 6.21
CA ASN A 265 -2.26 -10.73 6.26
C ASN A 265 -1.06 -10.12 7.03
N ARG A 266 -0.30 -10.99 7.68
CA ARG A 266 0.79 -10.64 8.60
C ARG A 266 2.07 -11.31 8.12
N VAL A 267 3.19 -10.60 8.17
CA VAL A 267 4.51 -11.23 8.05
C VAL A 267 4.88 -11.83 9.42
N VAL A 268 5.38 -13.06 9.44
CA VAL A 268 5.78 -13.75 10.68
C VAL A 268 7.09 -14.50 10.50
N SER A 269 7.81 -14.72 11.60
CA SER A 269 8.86 -15.71 11.69
C SER A 269 8.49 -16.83 12.65
N ASN A 270 9.12 -17.98 12.43
CA ASN A 270 9.04 -19.17 13.26
C ASN A 270 10.40 -19.36 13.94
N VAL A 271 10.39 -19.99 15.11
CA VAL A 271 11.59 -20.27 15.93
C VAL A 271 12.70 -21.01 15.15
N ASP A 272 12.35 -21.76 14.12
CA ASP A 272 13.28 -22.50 13.25
C ASP A 272 13.92 -21.64 12.13
N GLY A 273 13.72 -20.32 12.14
CA GLY A 273 14.25 -19.41 11.12
C GLY A 273 13.35 -19.22 9.90
N ARG A 274 12.25 -19.95 9.78
CA ARG A 274 11.35 -19.81 8.62
C ARG A 274 10.55 -18.51 8.74
N THR A 275 10.47 -17.76 7.64
CA THR A 275 9.65 -16.54 7.56
C THR A 275 8.58 -16.71 6.51
N LYS A 276 7.33 -16.35 6.83
CA LYS A 276 6.19 -16.52 5.92
C LYS A 276 5.18 -15.39 6.08
N VAL A 277 4.23 -15.36 5.16
CA VAL A 277 3.06 -14.50 5.24
C VAL A 277 1.89 -15.36 5.69
N LEU A 278 1.27 -15.00 6.81
CA LEU A 278 0.05 -15.62 7.28
C LEU A 278 -1.16 -14.81 6.84
N TYR A 279 -2.16 -15.49 6.30
CA TYR A 279 -3.47 -14.93 6.01
C TYR A 279 -4.40 -15.11 7.22
N PRO A 280 -5.46 -14.29 7.34
CA PRO A 280 -6.42 -14.45 8.41
C PRO A 280 -6.99 -15.86 8.45
N MET A 281 -7.08 -16.43 9.65
CA MET A 281 -7.58 -17.77 9.93
C MET A 281 -9.05 -17.70 10.32
N ALA A 282 -9.82 -18.68 9.88
CA ALA A 282 -11.24 -18.78 10.26
C ALA A 282 -11.41 -19.23 11.72
N ASN A 283 -10.49 -20.08 12.21
CA ASN A 283 -10.56 -20.71 13.52
C ASN A 283 -9.50 -20.16 14.48
N ARG A 284 -9.89 -19.95 15.73
CA ARG A 284 -8.98 -19.52 16.82
C ARG A 284 -8.06 -20.64 17.28
N ASP A 285 -8.53 -21.88 17.25
CA ASP A 285 -7.75 -23.03 17.74
C ASP A 285 -6.53 -23.27 16.84
N ASP A 286 -6.69 -23.13 15.52
CA ASP A 286 -5.56 -23.22 14.58
C ASP A 286 -4.57 -22.07 14.76
N ALA A 287 -5.07 -20.85 15.01
CA ALA A 287 -4.22 -19.71 15.32
C ALA A 287 -3.42 -19.95 16.60
N ARG A 288 -4.05 -20.48 17.66
CA ARG A 288 -3.36 -20.87 18.90
C ARG A 288 -2.34 -21.98 18.65
N ALA A 289 -2.69 -22.97 17.82
CA ALA A 289 -1.82 -24.09 17.50
C ALA A 289 -0.52 -23.63 16.82
N LEU A 290 -0.58 -22.59 15.99
CA LEU A 290 0.58 -21.99 15.33
C LEU A 290 1.45 -21.13 16.22
N LEU A 291 0.90 -20.61 17.31
CA LEU A 291 1.59 -19.70 18.24
C LEU A 291 2.18 -20.43 19.46
N THR A 292 1.83 -21.71 19.66
CA THR A 292 2.21 -22.51 20.82
C THR A 292 3.10 -23.69 20.45
N ILE A 293 4.02 -24.07 21.34
CA ILE A 293 4.97 -25.19 21.14
C ILE A 293 4.23 -26.54 21.06
N ALA A 294 3.16 -26.69 21.85
CA ALA A 294 2.36 -27.91 21.87
C ALA A 294 1.48 -28.07 20.61
N GLY A 295 1.09 -26.97 19.96
CA GLY A 295 0.11 -26.95 18.88
C GLY A 295 0.58 -27.40 17.49
N GLY A 296 1.88 -27.64 17.29
CA GLY A 296 2.42 -28.05 15.99
C GLY A 296 1.89 -29.39 15.44
N GLU A 297 1.18 -30.19 16.23
CA GLU A 297 0.76 -31.56 15.90
C GLU A 297 -0.57 -31.62 15.12
N ASP A 298 -1.53 -30.72 15.38
CA ASP A 298 -2.88 -30.77 14.78
C ASP A 298 -3.03 -29.96 13.48
N SER A 299 -2.06 -29.11 13.14
CA SER A 299 -2.18 -28.10 12.07
C SER A 299 -1.98 -28.63 10.63
N LYS A 300 -1.68 -29.92 10.43
CA LYS A 300 -1.30 -30.50 9.12
C LYS A 300 -2.36 -30.37 8.03
N ALA A 301 -3.65 -30.26 8.38
CA ALA A 301 -4.74 -30.35 7.40
C ALA A 301 -5.14 -29.01 6.75
N GLU A 302 -4.73 -27.86 7.32
CA GLU A 302 -5.34 -26.56 6.98
C GLU A 302 -4.38 -25.59 6.26
N TYR A 303 -3.08 -25.91 6.25
CA TYR A 303 -2.01 -25.09 5.64
C TYR A 303 -2.14 -24.91 4.12
N GLU A 304 -2.72 -25.88 3.39
CA GLU A 304 -2.91 -25.78 1.94
C GLU A 304 -4.18 -25.00 1.53
N VAL A 305 -5.18 -24.91 2.41
CA VAL A 305 -6.49 -24.32 2.07
C VAL A 305 -6.51 -22.80 2.23
N LEU A 306 -5.72 -22.25 3.16
CA LEU A 306 -5.73 -20.83 3.52
C LEU A 306 -4.99 -19.90 2.53
N GLN A 307 -4.34 -20.43 1.50
CA GLN A 307 -3.74 -19.59 0.44
C GLN A 307 -4.77 -19.00 -0.54
N SER A 308 -6.04 -19.42 -0.47
CA SER A 308 -7.02 -19.16 -1.54
C SER A 308 -7.97 -17.97 -1.31
N GLN A 309 -8.03 -17.36 -0.12
CA GLN A 309 -8.97 -16.26 0.14
C GLN A 309 -8.29 -15.03 0.72
N SER A 310 -7.76 -14.20 -0.17
CA SER A 310 -7.46 -12.81 0.12
C SER A 310 -8.76 -12.02 0.31
N ALA A 311 -9.37 -12.10 1.49
CA ALA A 311 -10.51 -11.25 1.85
C ALA A 311 -10.01 -9.82 2.10
N PHE A 312 -9.83 -9.06 1.02
CA PHE A 312 -9.63 -7.62 1.10
C PHE A 312 -10.94 -6.96 1.53
N HIS A 313 -11.05 -6.55 2.79
CA HIS A 313 -12.20 -5.75 3.21
C HIS A 313 -12.07 -4.32 2.68
N THR A 314 -13.11 -3.78 2.06
CA THR A 314 -13.08 -2.41 1.54
C THR A 314 -13.26 -1.43 2.69
N LEU A 315 -12.24 -0.58 2.95
CA LEU A 315 -12.27 0.44 3.99
C LEU A 315 -13.07 1.68 3.55
N GLY A 316 -13.07 1.97 2.26
CA GLY A 316 -13.80 3.12 1.72
C GLY A 316 -13.42 3.44 0.28
N LYS A 317 -14.21 4.32 -0.32
CA LYS A 317 -14.03 4.80 -1.70
C LYS A 317 -13.95 6.33 -1.68
N VAL A 318 -12.93 6.89 -2.32
CA VAL A 318 -12.79 8.32 -2.56
C VAL A 318 -13.10 8.58 -4.02
N ILE A 319 -14.09 9.44 -4.28
CA ILE A 319 -14.50 9.82 -5.63
C ILE A 319 -13.74 11.09 -6.03
N HIS A 320 -13.09 11.05 -7.19
CA HIS A 320 -12.37 12.17 -7.79
C HIS A 320 -13.32 13.01 -8.63
N TRP A 321 -14.01 13.95 -7.97
CA TRP A 321 -15.03 14.80 -8.60
C TRP A 321 -14.46 15.73 -9.68
N ASP A 322 -13.22 16.15 -9.51
CA ASP A 322 -12.45 16.92 -10.50
C ASP A 322 -12.32 16.17 -11.83
N HIS A 323 -12.01 14.87 -11.81
CA HIS A 323 -11.97 14.04 -13.01
C HIS A 323 -13.35 13.85 -13.64
N ILE A 324 -14.38 13.63 -12.82
CA ILE A 324 -15.77 13.47 -13.30
C ILE A 324 -16.25 14.76 -13.98
N VAL A 325 -16.10 15.90 -13.30
CA VAL A 325 -16.50 17.21 -13.82
C VAL A 325 -15.71 17.56 -15.07
N GLY A 326 -14.40 17.27 -15.09
CA GLY A 326 -13.56 17.45 -16.27
C GLY A 326 -14.08 16.67 -17.48
N VAL A 327 -14.39 15.38 -17.33
CA VAL A 327 -14.93 14.54 -18.40
C VAL A 327 -16.30 15.04 -18.85
N VAL A 328 -17.19 15.40 -17.92
CA VAL A 328 -18.52 15.96 -18.25
C VAL A 328 -18.38 17.25 -19.04
N LEU A 329 -17.54 18.18 -18.60
CA LEU A 329 -17.27 19.44 -19.31
C LEU A 329 -16.69 19.18 -20.72
N LEU A 330 -15.75 18.24 -20.84
CA LEU A 330 -15.19 17.85 -22.13
C LEU A 330 -16.28 17.33 -23.06
N VAL A 331 -17.14 16.42 -22.60
CA VAL A 331 -18.25 15.87 -23.39
C VAL A 331 -19.22 16.99 -23.81
N VAL A 332 -19.60 17.88 -22.89
CA VAL A 332 -20.47 19.02 -23.20
C VAL A 332 -19.84 19.92 -24.27
N ILE A 333 -18.56 20.29 -24.11
CA ILE A 333 -17.83 21.13 -25.08
C ILE A 333 -17.75 20.45 -26.45
N VAL A 334 -17.49 19.15 -26.51
CA VAL A 334 -17.46 18.40 -27.77
C VAL A 334 -18.83 18.38 -28.46
N LEU A 335 -19.92 18.31 -27.68
CA LEU A 335 -21.28 18.25 -28.21
C LEU A 335 -21.91 19.63 -28.51
N LEU A 336 -21.38 20.73 -27.95
CA LEU A 336 -21.90 22.09 -28.16
C LEU A 336 -22.16 22.47 -29.63
N PRO A 337 -21.28 22.14 -30.60
CA PRO A 337 -21.50 22.45 -32.02
C PRO A 337 -22.67 21.71 -32.68
N LEU A 338 -23.18 20.63 -32.06
CA LEU A 338 -24.33 19.88 -32.56
C LEU A 338 -25.66 20.57 -32.23
N VAL A 339 -25.69 21.48 -31.24
CA VAL A 339 -26.90 22.22 -30.85
C VAL A 339 -27.19 23.32 -31.88
N PRO A 340 -28.33 23.31 -32.60
CA PRO A 340 -28.59 24.23 -33.72
C PRO A 340 -28.47 25.73 -33.38
N SER A 341 -28.85 26.11 -32.16
CA SER A 341 -28.81 27.49 -31.67
C SER A 341 -27.37 27.98 -31.42
N VAL A 342 -26.50 27.09 -30.94
CA VAL A 342 -25.07 27.36 -30.67
C VAL A 342 -24.27 27.26 -31.96
N ARG A 343 -24.59 26.28 -32.80
CA ARG A 343 -24.03 26.07 -34.14
C ARG A 343 -24.03 27.35 -34.96
N LYS A 344 -25.11 28.14 -34.93
CA LYS A 344 -25.22 29.42 -35.67
C LYS A 344 -24.31 30.54 -35.15
N ARG A 345 -23.83 30.47 -33.91
CA ARG A 345 -22.93 31.47 -33.28
C ARG A 345 -21.47 31.05 -33.34
N VAL A 346 -21.21 29.76 -33.18
CA VAL A 346 -19.86 29.18 -33.18
C VAL A 346 -19.36 28.90 -34.60
N LEU A 347 -20.26 28.50 -35.52
CA LEU A 347 -19.89 28.34 -36.93
C LEU A 347 -19.95 29.68 -37.67
N PRO A 348 -18.93 30.02 -38.48
CA PRO A 348 -18.99 31.17 -39.36
C PRO A 348 -20.17 31.03 -40.34
N ARG A 349 -20.99 32.10 -40.47
CA ARG A 349 -21.96 32.18 -41.56
C ARG A 349 -21.18 32.38 -42.86
N VAL A 350 -21.28 31.42 -43.77
CA VAL A 350 -20.91 31.66 -45.17
C VAL A 350 -22.01 32.53 -45.77
N THR A 351 -21.81 33.84 -45.78
CA THR A 351 -22.69 34.75 -46.51
C THR A 351 -22.49 34.51 -48.01
N ARG A 352 -23.58 34.19 -48.70
CA ARG A 352 -23.60 33.78 -50.11
C ARG A 352 -23.43 34.96 -51.09
N GLU A 353 -23.00 36.13 -50.63
CA GLU A 353 -23.06 37.38 -51.41
C GLU A 353 -21.81 37.68 -52.26
N GLU A 354 -20.72 36.94 -52.09
CA GLU A 354 -19.47 37.22 -52.84
C GLU A 354 -19.31 36.40 -54.13
N LYS A 355 -20.43 35.95 -54.74
CA LYS A 355 -20.44 35.25 -56.05
C LYS A 355 -21.11 36.03 -57.19
N SER A 356 -21.49 37.29 -56.98
CA SER A 356 -22.10 38.09 -58.04
C SER A 356 -21.13 39.00 -58.82
N ASN A 357 -19.88 39.18 -58.37
CA ASN A 357 -18.93 40.13 -59.00
C ASN A 357 -17.56 39.49 -59.28
N ALA A 358 -17.54 38.37 -60.01
CA ALA A 358 -16.34 37.85 -60.68
C ALA A 358 -16.72 37.24 -62.02
#